data_AF-A0A9D1RXA9-F1
#
_entry.id   AF-A0A9D1RXA9-F1
#
_cell.length_a   1.000
_cell.length_b   1.000
_cell.length_c   1.000
_cell.angle_alpha   90.00
_cell.angle_beta   90.00
_cell.angle_gamma   90.00
#
_symmetry.space_group_name_H-M   'P 1'
#
loop_
_entity.id
_entity.type
_entity.pdbx_description
1 polymer ?
#
loop_
_entity_poly.entity_id
_entity_poly.type
_entity_poly.pdbx_seq_one_letter_code
_entity_poly.pdbx_strand_id
1 'polypeptide(L)'
;MFVSGIVLALTTTQAGITASENAADSTVNAASTAGTTSTAAAPSATTKKPKPTTGAEPDNVPAIPAAAPTETVTSAVLVPESGTNSGSRRSGDARSNPAERERSNALRKAQDYLAYSGFSKSGLYEQLLYEQYPAEATQYAVDNVGADWNAEALEKAHSYLDFTAFSDADLYDQLIYEGFTPDQAGYAIANL
;
A
#
# COMPACT_ATOMS: atom_id res chain seq x y z
N MET A 1 4.60 25.68 55.56
CA MET A 1 5.17 26.94 55.02
C MET A 1 5.08 26.88 53.51
N PHE A 2 4.22 27.76 52.98
CA PHE A 2 4.04 28.26 51.61
C PHE A 2 4.31 27.36 50.39
N VAL A 3 3.20 26.93 49.79
CA VAL A 3 3.05 26.67 48.36
C VAL A 3 3.17 28.01 47.64
N SER A 4 4.10 28.17 46.70
CA SER A 4 4.20 29.38 45.87
C SER A 4 4.17 28.98 44.40
N GLY A 5 3.01 29.20 43.79
CA GLY A 5 2.77 29.01 42.37
C GLY A 5 3.41 30.14 41.57
N ILE A 6 3.96 29.78 40.41
CA ILE A 6 4.30 30.73 39.36
C ILE A 6 3.22 30.61 38.29
N VAL A 7 2.50 31.71 38.11
CA VAL A 7 1.49 31.94 37.08
C VAL A 7 2.05 32.96 36.10
N LEU A 8 1.67 32.81 34.83
CA LEU A 8 1.64 33.82 33.76
C LEU A 8 2.94 34.15 33.01
N ALA A 9 2.99 33.86 31.70
CA ALA A 9 2.46 34.78 30.68
C ALA A 9 2.51 34.14 29.28
N LEU A 10 1.35 33.94 28.65
CA LEU A 10 1.26 33.82 27.19
C LEU A 10 1.16 35.22 26.62
N THR A 11 2.15 35.63 25.82
CA THR A 11 2.09 36.87 25.04
C THR A 11 1.69 36.56 23.61
N THR A 12 0.41 36.70 23.32
CA THR A 12 -0.12 36.81 21.96
C THR A 12 0.40 38.11 21.34
N THR A 13 1.16 38.02 20.24
CA THR A 13 1.37 39.14 19.34
C THR A 13 0.53 38.91 18.10
N GLN A 14 -0.58 39.64 18.01
CA GLN A 14 -1.35 39.80 16.80
C GLN A 14 -1.07 41.19 16.25
N ALA A 15 -0.52 41.25 15.05
CA ALA A 15 -0.51 42.44 14.21
C ALA A 15 -1.35 42.15 12.96
N GLY A 16 -2.41 42.93 12.75
CA GLY A 16 -2.87 43.27 11.39
C GLY A 16 -1.73 43.99 10.66
N ILE A 17 -1.75 44.29 9.37
CA ILE A 17 -2.65 45.07 8.53
C ILE A 17 -2.04 44.79 7.12
N THR A 18 -2.73 44.43 6.03
CA THR A 18 -3.35 45.35 5.05
C THR A 18 -3.94 44.51 3.91
N ALA A 19 -5.18 44.82 3.55
CA ALA A 19 -5.76 44.46 2.27
C ALA A 19 -5.04 45.16 1.11
N SER A 20 -4.89 44.47 -0.01
CA SER A 20 -4.82 45.10 -1.33
C SER A 20 -5.63 44.24 -2.29
N GLU A 21 -6.83 44.71 -2.59
CA GLU A 21 -7.59 44.34 -3.77
C GLU A 21 -6.73 44.57 -5.01
N ASN A 22 -6.73 43.62 -5.94
CA ASN A 22 -6.42 43.92 -7.33
C ASN A 22 -7.58 43.38 -8.17
N ALA A 23 -8.51 44.29 -8.46
CA ALA A 23 -9.55 44.11 -9.45
C ALA A 23 -9.01 44.54 -10.81
N ALA A 24 -9.28 43.68 -11.81
CA ALA A 24 -9.49 44.00 -13.22
C ALA A 24 -8.46 44.88 -13.95
N ASP A 25 -7.74 44.28 -14.91
CA ASP A 25 -7.56 44.94 -16.19
C ASP A 25 -7.88 43.97 -17.34
N SER A 26 -8.70 44.46 -18.25
CA SER A 26 -9.30 43.78 -19.38
C SER A 26 -8.66 44.32 -20.64
N THR A 27 -7.86 43.51 -21.33
CA THR A 27 -7.49 43.81 -22.73
C THR A 27 -8.30 42.93 -23.66
N VAL A 28 -9.32 43.58 -24.21
CA VAL A 28 -10.08 43.21 -25.40
C VAL A 28 -9.16 42.79 -26.55
N ASN A 29 -9.46 41.66 -27.19
CA ASN A 29 -9.09 41.44 -28.58
C ASN A 29 -10.36 41.06 -29.35
N ALA A 30 -10.83 42.00 -30.16
CA ALA A 30 -12.04 41.90 -30.95
C ALA A 30 -11.70 41.64 -32.42
N ALA A 31 -12.49 40.74 -33.00
CA ALA A 31 -12.90 40.66 -34.39
C ALA A 31 -11.88 40.16 -35.45
N SER A 32 -12.13 38.93 -35.92
CA SER A 32 -12.28 38.70 -37.37
C SER A 32 -13.41 37.70 -37.63
N THR A 33 -14.44 38.21 -38.32
CA THR A 33 -15.70 37.60 -38.71
C THR A 33 -15.64 36.88 -40.06
N ALA A 34 -16.27 35.70 -40.13
CA ALA A 34 -17.14 35.14 -41.19
C ALA A 34 -17.08 33.60 -41.05
N GLY A 35 -18.13 32.81 -40.83
CA GLY A 35 -19.55 32.97 -41.14
C GLY A 35 -19.91 31.95 -42.23
N THR A 36 -20.49 30.79 -41.87
CA THR A 36 -21.57 30.12 -42.62
C THR A 36 -22.30 29.12 -41.71
N THR A 37 -23.62 29.23 -41.79
CA THR A 37 -24.73 28.59 -41.09
C THR A 37 -24.95 27.10 -41.40
N SER A 38 -25.44 26.33 -40.41
CA SER A 38 -26.55 25.37 -40.62
C SER A 38 -27.19 24.91 -39.30
N THR A 39 -28.35 25.51 -38.98
CA THR A 39 -29.63 24.92 -38.47
C THR A 39 -29.55 23.55 -37.76
N ALA A 40 -29.67 23.49 -36.43
CA ALA A 40 -30.89 23.45 -35.59
C ALA A 40 -31.58 22.07 -35.50
N ALA A 41 -31.58 21.49 -34.29
CA ALA A 41 -32.77 21.00 -33.56
C ALA A 41 -32.36 20.16 -32.34
N ALA A 42 -32.69 20.65 -31.13
CA ALA A 42 -32.95 19.81 -29.95
C ALA A 42 -34.47 19.57 -29.87
N PRO A 43 -34.98 18.48 -29.26
CA PRO A 43 -35.02 18.43 -27.80
C PRO A 43 -34.84 17.04 -27.14
N SER A 44 -34.63 17.12 -25.82
CA SER A 44 -34.44 16.09 -24.80
C SER A 44 -35.36 14.87 -24.81
N ALA A 45 -34.81 13.71 -24.42
CA ALA A 45 -35.55 12.64 -23.73
C ALA A 45 -34.62 11.78 -22.85
N THR A 46 -34.97 11.71 -21.56
CA THR A 46 -34.47 10.79 -20.53
C THR A 46 -34.82 9.34 -20.85
N THR A 47 -33.84 8.41 -20.91
CA THR A 47 -34.08 7.00 -20.52
C THR A 47 -32.80 6.20 -20.22
N LYS A 48 -32.74 5.69 -18.98
CA LYS A 48 -32.21 4.38 -18.52
C LYS A 48 -30.81 3.88 -18.97
N LYS A 49 -29.93 3.79 -17.96
CA LYS A 49 -28.88 2.78 -17.76
C LYS A 49 -29.19 1.41 -18.40
N PRO A 50 -28.35 0.87 -19.31
CA PRO A 50 -28.34 -0.54 -19.61
C PRO A 50 -27.51 -1.33 -18.59
N LYS A 51 -28.10 -2.41 -18.09
CA LYS A 51 -27.48 -3.53 -17.36
C LYS A 51 -26.77 -4.45 -18.40
N PRO A 52 -25.67 -5.15 -18.06
CA PRO A 52 -24.82 -5.83 -19.03
C PRO A 52 -25.40 -7.18 -19.48
N THR A 53 -25.04 -7.60 -20.69
CA THR A 53 -25.26 -8.96 -21.21
C THR A 53 -23.98 -9.46 -21.89
N THR A 54 -23.34 -10.40 -21.19
CA THR A 54 -22.60 -11.61 -21.60
C THR A 54 -22.28 -11.85 -23.09
N GLY A 55 -20.99 -12.17 -23.36
CA GLY A 55 -20.62 -13.20 -24.34
C GLY A 55 -19.34 -12.96 -25.15
N ALA A 56 -18.17 -13.38 -24.62
CA ALA A 56 -17.12 -14.17 -25.30
C ALA A 56 -15.77 -14.03 -24.56
N GLU A 57 -15.44 -15.09 -23.85
CA GLU A 57 -14.24 -15.37 -23.06
C GLU A 57 -13.11 -15.87 -23.99
N PRO A 58 -11.86 -15.41 -23.87
CA PRO A 58 -10.71 -16.23 -24.19
C PRO A 58 -10.34 -17.04 -22.94
N ASP A 59 -10.60 -18.34 -23.04
CA ASP A 59 -10.15 -19.37 -22.11
C ASP A 59 -8.66 -19.23 -21.79
N ASN A 60 -8.34 -19.47 -20.51
CA ASN A 60 -7.01 -19.72 -19.92
C ASN A 60 -6.33 -18.55 -19.19
N VAL A 61 -7.00 -18.05 -18.15
CA VAL A 61 -6.33 -17.54 -16.94
C VAL A 61 -6.35 -18.68 -15.92
N PRO A 62 -5.23 -19.12 -15.33
CA PRO A 62 -5.24 -20.07 -14.23
C PRO A 62 -6.06 -19.49 -13.08
N ALA A 63 -7.22 -20.07 -12.82
CA ALA A 63 -8.08 -19.70 -11.70
C ALA A 63 -7.31 -19.95 -10.39
N ILE A 64 -6.94 -18.87 -9.69
CA ILE A 64 -6.55 -18.95 -8.29
C ILE A 64 -7.81 -19.36 -7.52
N PRO A 65 -7.82 -20.50 -6.82
CA PRO A 65 -9.01 -20.94 -6.11
C PRO A 65 -9.34 -19.97 -4.98
N ALA A 66 -10.49 -19.30 -5.10
CA ALA A 66 -11.14 -18.58 -4.04
C ALA A 66 -11.52 -19.57 -2.91
N ALA A 67 -10.69 -19.64 -1.87
CA ALA A 67 -11.04 -20.32 -0.64
C ALA A 67 -11.99 -19.42 0.17
N ALA A 68 -13.22 -19.90 0.34
CA ALA A 68 -14.25 -19.29 1.17
C ALA A 68 -13.81 -19.20 2.66
N PRO A 69 -14.32 -18.22 3.43
CA PRO A 69 -14.13 -18.19 4.88
C PRO A 69 -15.16 -19.10 5.55
N THR A 70 -14.71 -20.06 6.35
CA THR A 70 -15.59 -20.87 7.20
C THR A 70 -15.01 -20.93 8.62
N GLU A 71 -15.67 -20.17 9.50
CA GLU A 71 -15.99 -20.44 10.92
C GLU A 71 -14.89 -20.80 11.95
N THR A 72 -14.88 -19.97 12.99
CA THR A 72 -14.50 -20.18 14.40
C THR A 72 -14.79 -21.58 14.98
N VAL A 73 -13.92 -22.15 15.84
CA VAL A 73 -14.01 -22.17 17.33
C VAL A 73 -12.79 -22.83 18.01
N THR A 74 -12.60 -22.47 19.30
CA THR A 74 -11.93 -23.21 20.39
C THR A 74 -10.46 -22.91 20.71
N SER A 75 -10.30 -21.91 21.59
CA SER A 75 -9.17 -21.77 22.52
C SER A 75 -9.17 -22.91 23.55
N ALA A 76 -8.12 -23.70 23.56
CA ALA A 76 -7.77 -24.57 24.69
C ALA A 76 -6.51 -24.03 25.36
N VAL A 77 -6.68 -23.60 26.61
CA VAL A 77 -5.63 -23.28 27.58
C VAL A 77 -4.78 -24.51 27.84
N LEU A 78 -3.45 -24.39 27.70
CA LEU A 78 -2.47 -25.16 28.47
C LEU A 78 -1.21 -24.32 28.68
N VAL A 79 -1.09 -23.75 29.88
CA VAL A 79 0.20 -23.35 30.47
C VAL A 79 0.73 -24.56 31.22
N PRO A 80 2.02 -24.89 31.05
CA PRO A 80 2.83 -25.04 32.24
C PRO A 80 4.09 -24.16 32.16
N GLU A 81 4.31 -23.41 33.23
CA GLU A 81 5.57 -22.75 33.54
C GLU A 81 6.67 -23.75 33.90
N SER A 82 7.89 -23.23 33.86
CA SER A 82 9.10 -23.62 34.59
C SER A 82 10.05 -24.63 33.92
N GLY A 83 11.27 -24.14 33.71
CA GLY A 83 12.45 -24.96 33.52
C GLY A 83 13.64 -24.23 32.94
N THR A 84 14.22 -23.29 33.68
CA THR A 84 15.59 -22.82 33.40
C THR A 84 16.54 -24.02 33.52
N ASN A 85 17.16 -24.43 32.41
CA ASN A 85 18.36 -25.26 32.44
C ASN A 85 19.48 -24.56 31.68
N SER A 86 20.25 -23.77 32.44
CA SER A 86 21.58 -23.34 32.06
C SER A 86 22.49 -24.57 31.99
N GLY A 87 22.61 -25.13 30.79
CA GLY A 87 23.54 -26.18 30.47
C GLY A 87 24.41 -25.73 29.32
N SER A 88 25.55 -25.13 29.65
CA SER A 88 26.69 -24.91 28.75
C SER A 88 26.96 -26.18 27.93
N ARG A 89 26.49 -26.19 26.68
CA ARG A 89 26.76 -27.22 25.68
C ARG A 89 27.22 -26.53 24.40
N ARG A 90 28.55 -26.52 24.27
CA ARG A 90 29.34 -26.75 23.05
C ARG A 90 28.82 -26.09 21.77
N SER A 91 29.58 -25.11 21.29
CA SER A 91 29.48 -24.44 19.98
C SER A 91 29.65 -25.35 18.74
N GLY A 92 29.23 -26.62 18.81
CA GLY A 92 29.25 -27.59 17.72
C GLY A 92 27.88 -27.96 17.13
N ASP A 93 26.77 -27.61 17.81
CA ASP A 93 25.41 -28.07 17.43
C ASP A 93 24.44 -26.94 17.02
N ALA A 94 24.90 -25.68 17.00
CA ALA A 94 24.06 -24.54 16.60
C ALA A 94 23.75 -24.48 15.09
N ARG A 95 24.39 -25.32 14.26
CA ARG A 95 24.17 -25.38 12.80
C ARG A 95 23.02 -26.29 12.38
N SER A 96 22.35 -26.94 13.33
CA SER A 96 21.38 -28.01 13.08
C SER A 96 20.05 -27.77 13.79
N ASN A 97 19.71 -26.53 14.18
CA ASN A 97 18.34 -26.21 14.56
C ASN A 97 17.50 -26.00 13.29
N PRO A 98 16.52 -26.87 12.97
CA PRO A 98 15.67 -26.70 11.80
C PRO A 98 14.99 -25.32 11.76
N ALA A 99 14.58 -24.79 12.92
CA ALA A 99 13.94 -23.49 13.00
C ALA A 99 14.86 -22.34 12.55
N GLU A 100 16.14 -22.39 12.92
CA GLU A 100 17.12 -21.37 12.52
C GLU A 100 17.43 -21.45 11.03
N ARG A 101 17.49 -22.68 10.49
CA ARG A 101 17.66 -22.90 9.05
C ARG A 101 16.47 -22.33 8.27
N GLU A 102 15.23 -22.59 8.71
CA GLU A 102 14.05 -22.05 8.03
C GLU A 102 13.99 -20.52 8.09
N ARG A 103 14.34 -19.89 9.22
CA ARG A 103 14.46 -18.43 9.33
C ARG A 103 15.47 -17.86 8.33
N SER A 104 16.65 -18.47 8.26
CA SER A 104 17.71 -18.05 7.32
C SER A 104 17.30 -18.23 5.85
N ASN A 105 16.58 -19.32 5.54
CA ASN A 105 16.09 -19.58 4.20
C ASN A 105 14.96 -18.62 3.80
N ALA A 106 13.99 -18.38 4.70
CA ALA A 106 12.90 -17.44 4.47
C ALA A 106 13.44 -16.02 4.26
N LEU A 107 14.42 -15.59 5.05
CA LEU A 107 15.05 -14.29 4.89
C LEU A 107 15.75 -14.15 3.53
N ARG A 108 16.53 -15.15 3.12
CA ARG A 108 17.17 -15.14 1.79
C ARG A 108 16.13 -15.11 0.67
N LYS A 109 15.05 -15.89 0.80
CA LYS A 109 13.95 -15.89 -0.17
C LYS A 109 13.25 -14.54 -0.24
N ALA A 110 13.04 -13.88 0.90
CA ALA A 110 12.48 -12.53 0.96
C ALA A 110 13.35 -11.54 0.17
N GLN A 111 14.67 -11.61 0.35
CA GLN A 111 15.63 -10.79 -0.41
C GLN A 111 15.58 -11.10 -1.92
N ASP A 112 15.51 -12.38 -2.29
CA ASP A 112 15.39 -12.78 -3.70
C ASP A 112 14.12 -12.20 -4.36
N TYR A 113 13.00 -12.15 -3.63
CA TYR A 113 11.75 -11.55 -4.11
C TYR A 113 11.87 -10.05 -4.34
N LEU A 114 12.37 -9.31 -3.35
CA LEU A 114 12.55 -7.86 -3.45
C LEU A 114 13.58 -7.47 -4.52
N ALA A 115 14.56 -8.34 -4.79
CA ALA A 115 15.50 -8.11 -5.89
C ALA A 115 14.90 -8.34 -7.29
N TYR A 116 13.75 -9.01 -7.38
CA TYR A 116 13.09 -9.31 -8.65
C TYR A 116 11.99 -8.28 -9.00
N SER A 117 11.21 -7.85 -8.01
CA SER A 117 10.19 -6.82 -8.16
C SER A 117 9.78 -6.27 -6.79
N GLY A 118 9.15 -5.09 -6.78
CA GLY A 118 8.60 -4.52 -5.57
C GLY A 118 7.52 -5.39 -4.92
N PHE A 119 7.62 -5.60 -3.60
CA PHE A 119 6.59 -6.27 -2.81
C PHE A 119 6.13 -5.42 -1.63
N SER A 120 4.83 -5.50 -1.32
CA SER A 120 4.34 -5.00 -0.04
C SER A 120 4.80 -5.91 1.09
N LYS A 121 4.88 -5.36 2.32
CA LYS A 121 5.28 -6.17 3.48
C LYS A 121 4.32 -7.35 3.71
N SER A 122 3.01 -7.13 3.56
CA SER A 122 2.01 -8.19 3.69
C SER A 122 2.07 -9.18 2.53
N GLY A 123 2.23 -8.70 1.29
CA GLY A 123 2.38 -9.56 0.12
C GLY A 123 3.61 -10.46 0.22
N LEU A 124 4.74 -9.94 0.69
CA LEU A 124 5.95 -10.73 0.93
C LEU A 124 5.74 -11.79 2.02
N TYR A 125 5.03 -11.43 3.10
CA TYR A 125 4.66 -12.37 4.15
C TYR A 125 3.78 -13.51 3.61
N GLU A 126 2.72 -13.18 2.87
CA GLU A 126 1.80 -14.16 2.28
C GLU A 126 2.50 -15.06 1.26
N GLN A 127 3.39 -14.50 0.44
CA GLN A 127 4.18 -15.24 -0.54
C GLN A 127 5.07 -16.30 0.13
N LEU A 128 5.75 -15.95 1.22
CA LEU A 128 6.58 -16.89 1.96
C LEU A 128 5.75 -17.97 2.68
N LEU A 129 4.57 -17.64 3.20
CA LEU A 129 3.64 -18.63 3.73
C LEU A 129 3.14 -19.60 2.65
N TYR A 130 2.84 -19.09 1.45
CA TYR A 130 2.44 -19.92 0.32
C TYR A 130 3.55 -20.91 -0.08
N GLU A 131 4.82 -20.49 -0.01
CA GLU A 131 6.00 -21.34 -0.17
C GLU A 131 6.26 -22.31 0.99
N GLN A 132 5.34 -22.38 1.97
CA GLN A 132 5.38 -23.30 3.11
C GLN A 132 6.51 -23.02 4.10
N TYR A 133 7.03 -21.78 4.14
CA TYR A 133 7.86 -21.38 5.28
C TYR A 133 7.00 -21.32 6.56
N PRO A 134 7.51 -21.80 7.70
CA PRO A 134 6.80 -21.66 8.97
C PRO A 134 6.50 -20.20 9.28
N ALA A 135 5.32 -19.91 9.82
CA ALA A 135 4.88 -18.54 10.11
C ALA A 135 5.90 -17.72 10.94
N GLU A 136 6.57 -18.37 11.90
CA GLU A 136 7.63 -17.74 12.68
C GLU A 136 8.86 -17.36 11.83
N ALA A 137 9.27 -18.21 10.88
CA ALA A 137 10.36 -17.93 9.97
C ALA A 137 9.98 -16.83 8.96
N THR A 138 8.75 -16.84 8.48
CA THR A 138 8.20 -15.82 7.58
C THR A 138 8.12 -14.45 8.25
N GLN A 139 7.60 -14.40 9.49
CA GLN A 139 7.57 -13.16 10.28
C GLN A 139 8.98 -12.63 10.51
N TYR A 140 9.91 -13.52 10.90
CA TYR A 140 11.32 -13.16 11.04
C TYR A 140 11.89 -12.59 9.74
N ALA A 141 11.62 -13.21 8.59
CA ALA A 141 12.11 -12.74 7.30
C ALA A 141 11.62 -11.32 6.97
N VAL A 142 10.31 -11.05 7.03
CA VAL A 142 9.77 -9.73 6.67
C VAL A 142 10.16 -8.62 7.64
N ASP A 143 10.47 -8.96 8.90
CA ASP A 143 10.94 -7.98 9.88
C ASP A 143 12.43 -7.68 9.75
N ASN A 144 13.23 -8.61 9.20
CA ASN A 144 14.68 -8.51 9.12
C ASN A 144 15.23 -8.33 7.70
N VAL A 145 14.36 -8.31 6.68
CA VAL A 145 14.78 -8.13 5.27
C VAL A 145 15.39 -6.74 5.00
N GLY A 146 15.04 -5.74 5.82
CA GLY A 146 15.63 -4.40 5.73
C GLY A 146 15.14 -3.58 4.53
N ALA A 147 13.95 -3.90 4.01
CA ALA A 147 13.36 -3.20 2.88
C ALA A 147 12.93 -1.77 3.23
N ASP A 148 13.12 -0.85 2.28
CA ASP A 148 12.44 0.44 2.30
C ASP A 148 11.09 0.28 1.59
N TRP A 149 10.03 0.09 2.38
CA TRP A 149 8.71 -0.22 1.84
C TRP A 149 8.09 0.89 0.97
N ASN A 150 8.56 2.13 1.10
CA ASN A 150 8.16 3.20 0.19
C ASN A 150 8.85 3.03 -1.18
N ALA A 151 10.13 2.65 -1.17
CA ALA A 151 10.86 2.33 -2.39
C ALA A 151 10.28 1.09 -3.09
N GLU A 152 9.92 0.05 -2.33
CA GLU A 152 9.26 -1.15 -2.89
C GLU A 152 7.92 -0.83 -3.56
N ALA A 153 7.14 0.12 -3.00
CA ALA A 153 5.89 0.57 -3.60
C ALA A 153 6.13 1.31 -4.92
N LEU A 154 7.15 2.18 -4.97
CA LEU A 154 7.54 2.91 -6.17
C LEU A 154 8.04 1.96 -7.26
N GLU A 155 8.86 0.96 -6.90
CA GLU A 155 9.33 -0.06 -7.83
C GLU A 155 8.18 -0.87 -8.41
N LYS A 156 7.23 -1.31 -7.57
CA LYS A 156 6.03 -2.02 -8.04
C LYS A 156 5.18 -1.14 -8.96
N ALA A 157 5.06 0.15 -8.66
CA ALA A 157 4.34 1.11 -9.49
C ALA A 157 4.96 1.23 -10.90
N HIS A 158 6.29 1.39 -10.99
CA HIS A 158 7.00 1.37 -12.27
C HIS A 158 6.80 0.04 -13.02
N SER A 159 6.90 -1.09 -12.32
CA SER A 159 6.66 -2.41 -12.92
C SER A 159 5.29 -2.50 -13.60
N TYR A 160 4.21 -2.04 -12.95
CA TYR A 160 2.89 -2.00 -13.60
C TYR A 160 2.86 -1.13 -14.85
N LEU A 161 3.44 0.06 -14.77
CA LEU A 161 3.46 1.02 -15.88
C LEU A 161 4.28 0.54 -17.08
N ASP A 162 5.31 -0.28 -16.85
CA ASP A 162 6.08 -0.93 -17.91
C ASP A 162 5.24 -1.94 -18.70
N PHE A 163 4.24 -2.58 -18.08
CA PHE A 163 3.39 -3.58 -18.73
C PHE A 163 2.06 -3.01 -19.26
N THR A 164 1.46 -2.03 -18.59
CA THR A 164 0.14 -1.48 -18.95
C THR A 164 0.00 -0.06 -18.42
N ALA A 165 -0.68 0.80 -19.18
CA ALA A 165 -0.98 2.16 -18.75
C ALA A 165 -2.06 2.20 -17.67
N PHE A 166 -1.80 2.92 -16.58
CA PHE A 166 -2.76 3.20 -15.51
C PHE A 166 -2.97 4.71 -15.35
N SER A 167 -4.13 5.11 -14.84
CA SER A 167 -4.26 6.44 -14.24
C SER A 167 -3.62 6.43 -12.84
N ASP A 168 -3.24 7.60 -12.32
CA ASP A 168 -2.66 7.70 -10.96
C ASP A 168 -3.60 7.11 -9.89
N ALA A 169 -4.92 7.30 -10.05
CA ALA A 169 -5.92 6.77 -9.14
C ALA A 169 -6.02 5.24 -9.23
N ASP A 170 -6.05 4.68 -10.44
CA ASP A 170 -6.12 3.23 -10.62
C ASP A 170 -4.82 2.56 -10.15
N LEU A 171 -3.66 3.18 -10.36
CA LEU A 171 -2.38 2.67 -9.89
C LEU A 171 -2.28 2.72 -8.36
N TYR A 172 -2.77 3.79 -7.74
CA TYR A 172 -2.89 3.87 -6.28
C TYR A 172 -3.72 2.72 -5.74
N ASP A 173 -4.94 2.53 -6.28
CA ASP A 173 -5.85 1.47 -5.84
C ASP A 173 -5.24 0.08 -6.08
N GLN A 174 -4.50 -0.10 -7.18
CA GLN A 174 -3.78 -1.33 -7.46
C GLN A 174 -2.69 -1.61 -6.41
N LEU A 175 -1.93 -0.60 -5.98
CA LEU A 175 -0.95 -0.78 -4.90
C LEU A 175 -1.61 -1.10 -3.56
N ILE A 176 -2.76 -0.50 -3.24
CA ILE A 176 -3.56 -0.87 -2.06
C ILE A 176 -4.00 -2.33 -2.15
N TYR A 177 -4.46 -2.77 -3.31
CA TYR A 177 -4.87 -4.16 -3.55
C TYR A 177 -3.69 -5.14 -3.35
N GLU A 178 -2.49 -4.77 -3.79
CA GLU A 178 -1.25 -5.53 -3.56
C GLU A 178 -0.78 -5.51 -2.10
N GLY A 179 -1.48 -4.81 -1.21
CA GLY A 179 -1.22 -4.79 0.23
C GLY A 179 -0.26 -3.68 0.70
N PHE A 180 0.07 -2.71 -0.15
CA PHE A 180 0.76 -1.51 0.32
C PHE A 180 -0.17 -0.66 1.19
N THR A 181 0.41 0.03 2.17
CA THR A 181 -0.33 0.99 2.98
C THR A 181 -0.70 2.23 2.16
N PRO A 182 -1.75 2.99 2.55
CA PRO A 182 -2.09 4.27 1.93
C PRO A 182 -0.90 5.23 1.78
N ASP A 183 -0.06 5.32 2.81
CA ASP A 183 1.11 6.20 2.79
C ASP A 183 2.16 5.74 1.76
N GLN A 184 2.39 4.42 1.63
CA GLN A 184 3.33 3.85 0.66
C GLN A 184 2.82 3.99 -0.78
N ALA A 185 1.54 3.70 -1.01
CA ALA A 185 0.92 3.89 -2.33
C ALA A 185 0.92 5.37 -2.71
N GLY A 186 0.57 6.27 -1.78
CA GLY A 186 0.62 7.70 -1.99
C GLY A 186 2.04 8.22 -2.26
N TYR A 187 3.03 7.68 -1.55
CA TYR A 187 4.44 7.96 -1.82
C TYR A 187 4.83 7.54 -3.23
N ALA A 188 4.46 6.33 -3.67
CA ALA A 188 4.77 5.87 -5.01
C ALA A 188 4.20 6.81 -6.07
N ILE A 189 2.90 7.14 -6.01
CA ILE A 189 2.26 8.06 -6.97
C ILE A 189 2.93 9.43 -7.00
N ALA A 190 3.34 9.96 -5.84
CA ALA A 190 3.99 11.27 -5.76
C ALA A 190 5.42 11.30 -6.36
N ASN A 191 6.02 10.14 -6.65
CA ASN A 191 7.43 10.01 -7.07
C ASN A 191 7.61 9.24 -8.40
N LEU A 192 6.53 9.06 -9.19
CA LEU A 192 6.55 8.42 -10.52
C LEU A 192 7.23 9.24 -11.62
#